data_AF-A0A7S0XQF7-F1
#
_entry.id   AF-A0A7S0XQF7-F1
#
_cell.length_a   1.000
_cell.length_b   1.000
_cell.length_c   1.000
_cell.angle_alpha   90.00
_cell.angle_beta   90.00
_cell.angle_gamma   90.00
#
_symmetry.space_group_name_H-M   'P 1'
#
loop_
_entity.id
_entity.type
_entity.pdbx_description
1 polymer ?
#
loop_
_entity_poly.entity_id
_entity_poly.type
_entity_poly.pdbx_seq_one_letter_code
_entity_poly.pdbx_strand_id
1 'polypeptide(L)'
;RLQERVRELEGQNVAASQGIIRMKGEVDAISREKDALRSEGDALKGERDALTAKLSALSSEVEAIRGERDALSARLSGIGSELEAVRGERDALRERDALLKSAGWPQGGEQGALAGERDALLAYGRALTSERDALLASERALTGERDALFALLKKAGGPEGGEQVTSERDALL
;
A
#
# COMPACT_ATOMS: atom_id res chain seq x y z
N ARG A 1 -33.56 -80.66 1.18
CA ARG A 1 -34.02 -79.69 2.21
C ARG A 1 -32.89 -79.18 3.10
N LEU A 2 -32.28 -79.97 4.00
CA LEU A 2 -31.19 -79.45 4.88
C LEU A 2 -29.91 -79.05 4.12
N GLN A 3 -29.40 -79.89 3.21
CA GLN A 3 -28.20 -79.58 2.41
C GLN A 3 -28.37 -78.34 1.52
N GLU A 4 -29.58 -78.15 1.02
CA GLU A 4 -29.97 -77.01 0.17
C GLU A 4 -29.97 -75.72 0.98
N ARG A 5 -30.51 -75.76 2.21
CA ARG A 5 -30.45 -74.66 3.18
C ARG A 5 -29.01 -74.31 3.59
N VAL A 6 -28.13 -75.30 3.73
CA VAL A 6 -26.71 -75.07 4.04
C VAL A 6 -26.01 -74.34 2.89
N ARG A 7 -26.17 -74.80 1.64
CA ARG A 7 -25.59 -74.13 0.45
C ARG A 7 -26.09 -72.69 0.29
N GLU A 8 -27.37 -72.46 0.54
CA GLU A 8 -27.96 -71.12 0.53
C GLU A 8 -27.27 -70.20 1.57
N LEU A 9 -27.13 -70.67 2.82
CA LEU A 9 -26.48 -69.91 3.89
C LEU A 9 -25.00 -69.65 3.61
N GLU A 10 -24.29 -70.61 3.01
CA GLU A 10 -22.89 -70.43 2.57
C GLU A 10 -22.79 -69.34 1.50
N GLY A 11 -23.67 -69.35 0.50
CA GLY A 11 -23.73 -68.32 -0.54
C GLY A 11 -24.04 -66.93 0.04
N GLN A 12 -25.00 -66.84 0.97
CA GLN A 12 -25.33 -65.61 1.69
C GLN A 12 -24.14 -65.11 2.53
N ASN A 13 -23.40 -66.01 3.18
CA ASN A 13 -22.23 -65.66 3.98
C ASN A 13 -21.07 -65.13 3.12
N VAL A 14 -20.84 -65.73 1.95
CA VAL A 14 -19.86 -65.22 0.97
C VAL A 14 -20.26 -63.84 0.46
N ALA A 15 -21.53 -63.64 0.09
CA ALA A 15 -22.03 -62.36 -0.38
C ALA A 15 -21.92 -61.27 0.70
N ALA A 16 -22.28 -61.60 1.95
CA ALA A 16 -22.14 -60.70 3.09
C ALA A 16 -20.66 -60.34 3.35
N SER A 17 -19.75 -61.32 3.28
CA SER A 17 -18.31 -61.11 3.45
C SER A 17 -17.74 -60.18 2.38
N GLN A 18 -18.15 -60.36 1.12
CA GLN A 18 -17.76 -59.47 0.02
C GLN A 18 -18.31 -58.05 0.20
N GLY A 19 -19.56 -57.93 0.67
CA GLY A 19 -20.17 -56.63 1.01
C GLY A 19 -19.40 -55.91 2.11
N ILE A 20 -19.00 -56.61 3.17
CA ILE A 20 -18.17 -56.06 4.25
C ILE A 20 -16.82 -55.57 3.72
N ILE A 21 -16.16 -56.34 2.86
CA ILE A 21 -14.87 -55.94 2.26
C ILE A 21 -15.04 -54.67 1.42
N ARG A 22 -16.10 -54.58 0.60
CA ARG A 22 -16.38 -53.39 -0.21
C ARG A 22 -16.64 -52.16 0.66
N MET A 23 -17.54 -52.27 1.64
CA MET A 23 -17.85 -51.17 2.55
C MET A 23 -16.61 -50.72 3.32
N LYS A 24 -15.73 -51.65 3.74
CA LYS A 24 -14.48 -51.29 4.40
C LYS A 24 -13.55 -50.48 3.47
N GLY A 25 -13.46 -50.89 2.20
CA GLY A 25 -12.70 -50.13 1.19
C GLY A 25 -13.26 -48.73 0.94
N GLU A 26 -14.58 -48.58 0.90
CA GLU A 26 -15.26 -47.29 0.78
C GLU A 26 -15.00 -46.40 2.01
N VAL A 27 -15.10 -46.95 3.23
CA VAL A 27 -14.79 -46.22 4.47
C VAL A 27 -13.32 -45.76 4.51
N ASP A 28 -12.38 -46.61 4.08
CA ASP A 28 -10.96 -46.24 3.99
C ASP A 28 -10.72 -45.14 2.95
N ALA A 29 -11.41 -45.18 1.81
CA ALA A 29 -11.33 -44.16 0.77
C ALA A 29 -11.87 -42.80 1.26
N ILE A 30 -13.07 -42.80 1.84
CA ILE A 30 -13.70 -41.60 2.42
C ILE A 30 -12.84 -41.03 3.54
N SER A 31 -12.22 -41.87 4.36
CA SER A 31 -11.33 -41.41 5.44
C SER A 31 -10.12 -40.66 4.89
N ARG A 32 -9.49 -41.17 3.81
CA ARG A 32 -8.36 -40.49 3.15
C ARG A 32 -8.78 -39.17 2.51
N GLU A 33 -9.93 -39.14 1.84
CA GLU A 33 -10.47 -37.92 1.24
C GLU A 33 -10.76 -36.85 2.29
N LYS A 34 -11.38 -37.23 3.41
CA LYS A 34 -11.61 -36.32 4.55
C LYS A 34 -10.30 -35.73 5.08
N ASP A 35 -9.26 -36.55 5.21
CA ASP A 35 -7.96 -36.07 5.71
C ASP A 35 -7.27 -35.14 4.69
N ALA A 36 -7.41 -35.41 3.38
CA ALA A 36 -6.92 -34.54 2.32
C ALA A 36 -7.63 -33.18 2.31
N LEU A 37 -8.97 -33.16 2.34
CA LEU A 37 -9.78 -31.95 2.41
C LEU A 37 -9.48 -31.13 3.66
N ARG A 38 -9.22 -31.78 4.79
CA ARG A 38 -8.79 -31.09 6.02
C ARG A 38 -7.45 -30.39 5.84
N SER A 39 -6.47 -31.06 5.23
CA SER A 39 -5.16 -30.47 4.96
C SER A 39 -5.26 -29.29 3.99
N GLU A 40 -6.13 -29.38 2.98
CA GLU A 40 -6.39 -28.29 2.04
C GLU A 40 -7.05 -27.09 2.74
N GLY A 41 -8.04 -27.35 3.59
CA GLY A 41 -8.68 -26.30 4.40
C GLY A 41 -7.70 -25.58 5.33
N ASP A 42 -6.78 -26.31 5.96
CA ASP A 42 -5.73 -25.73 6.79
C ASP A 42 -4.73 -24.88 5.97
N ALA A 43 -4.38 -25.32 4.75
CA ALA A 43 -3.51 -24.57 3.84
C ALA A 43 -4.18 -23.27 3.36
N LEU A 44 -5.42 -23.34 2.88
CA LEU A 44 -6.19 -22.16 2.44
C LEU A 44 -6.40 -21.15 3.58
N LYS A 45 -6.60 -21.63 4.80
CA LYS A 45 -6.68 -20.78 5.99
C LYS A 45 -5.37 -20.01 6.20
N GLY A 46 -4.23 -20.69 6.08
CA GLY A 46 -2.90 -20.08 6.17
C GLY A 46 -2.66 -19.03 5.09
N GLU A 47 -3.05 -19.31 3.84
CA GLU A 47 -2.95 -18.37 2.73
C GLU A 47 -3.79 -17.11 2.95
N ARG A 48 -5.04 -17.27 3.39
CA ARG A 48 -5.93 -16.15 3.73
C ARG A 48 -5.36 -15.28 4.85
N ASP A 49 -4.82 -15.90 5.90
CA ASP A 49 -4.23 -15.16 7.02
C ASP A 49 -2.99 -14.36 6.55
N ALA A 50 -2.16 -14.95 5.69
CA ALA A 50 -1.01 -14.27 5.08
C ALA A 50 -1.41 -13.11 4.16
N LEU A 51 -2.46 -13.27 3.34
CA LEU A 51 -3.00 -12.20 2.49
C LEU A 51 -3.59 -11.06 3.34
N THR A 52 -4.28 -11.39 4.43
CA THR A 52 -4.83 -10.40 5.37
C THR A 52 -3.72 -9.56 5.99
N ALA A 53 -2.63 -10.19 6.44
CA ALA A 53 -1.47 -9.49 6.97
C ALA A 53 -0.83 -8.55 5.93
N LYS A 54 -0.69 -9.01 4.67
CA LYS A 54 -0.18 -8.17 3.57
C LYS A 54 -1.07 -6.95 3.29
N LEU A 55 -2.38 -7.12 3.28
CA LEU A 55 -3.33 -6.02 3.04
C LEU A 55 -3.29 -4.98 4.18
N SER A 56 -3.12 -5.43 5.42
CA SER A 56 -2.93 -4.53 6.57
C SER A 56 -1.63 -3.74 6.48
N ALA A 57 -0.53 -4.38 6.07
CA ALA A 57 0.76 -3.72 5.87
C ALA A 57 0.69 -2.65 4.75
N LEU A 58 0.14 -3.01 3.59
CA LEU A 58 -0.04 -2.07 2.47
C LEU A 58 -0.92 -0.87 2.85
N SER A 59 -1.99 -1.10 3.62
CA SER A 59 -2.83 -0.01 4.13
C SER A 59 -2.06 0.95 5.04
N SER A 60 -1.18 0.41 5.90
CA SER A 60 -0.35 1.22 6.79
C SER A 60 0.69 2.05 6.02
N GLU A 61 1.27 1.49 4.96
CA GLU A 61 2.21 2.18 4.07
C GLU A 61 1.54 3.34 3.33
N VAL A 62 0.31 3.15 2.85
CA VAL A 62 -0.48 4.22 2.22
C VAL A 62 -0.73 5.38 3.17
N GLU A 63 -1.05 5.13 4.44
CA GLU A 63 -1.23 6.20 5.43
C GLU A 63 0.10 6.90 5.77
N ALA A 64 1.22 6.17 5.83
CA ALA A 64 2.53 6.78 6.04
C ALA A 64 2.89 7.75 4.90
N ILE A 65 2.73 7.32 3.65
CA ILE A 65 2.99 8.16 2.47
C ILE A 65 2.10 9.40 2.47
N ARG A 66 0.83 9.30 2.89
CA ARG A 66 -0.05 10.47 3.05
C ARG A 66 0.50 11.47 4.07
N GLY A 67 0.93 10.98 5.24
CA GLY A 67 1.53 11.83 6.27
C GLY A 67 2.80 12.55 5.80
N GLU A 68 3.68 11.85 5.08
CA GLU A 68 4.87 12.46 4.46
C GLU A 68 4.50 13.55 3.46
N ARG A 69 3.47 13.29 2.65
CA ARG A 69 3.02 14.25 1.64
C ARG A 69 2.44 15.51 2.27
N ASP A 70 1.67 15.39 3.35
CA ASP A 70 1.15 16.54 4.09
C ASP A 70 2.28 17.38 4.72
N ALA A 71 3.32 16.72 5.24
CA ALA A 71 4.50 17.41 5.74
C ALA A 71 5.28 18.15 4.64
N LEU A 72 5.43 17.55 3.46
CA LEU A 72 6.03 18.19 2.29
C LEU A 72 5.22 19.41 1.82
N SER A 73 3.88 19.29 1.75
CA SER A 73 3.01 20.40 1.39
C SER A 73 3.15 21.57 2.38
N ALA A 74 3.24 21.30 3.69
CA ALA A 74 3.49 22.33 4.69
C ALA A 74 4.85 23.02 4.49
N ARG A 75 5.91 22.26 4.22
CA ARG A 75 7.25 22.81 3.94
C ARG A 75 7.29 23.67 2.68
N LEU A 76 6.62 23.24 1.61
CA LEU A 76 6.48 24.02 0.37
C LEU A 76 5.77 25.35 0.61
N SER A 77 4.72 25.37 1.44
CA SER A 77 4.04 26.60 1.85
C SER A 77 4.95 27.53 2.65
N GLY A 78 5.77 26.98 3.55
CA GLY A 78 6.80 27.71 4.29
C GLY A 78 7.81 28.39 3.36
N ILE A 79 8.41 27.62 2.44
CA ILE A 79 9.35 28.16 1.43
C ILE A 79 8.71 29.24 0.56
N GLY A 80 7.43 29.07 0.20
CA GLY A 80 6.66 30.10 -0.51
C GLY A 80 6.60 31.42 0.26
N SER A 81 6.35 31.35 1.57
CA SER A 81 6.30 32.53 2.45
C SER A 81 7.69 33.18 2.60
N GLU A 82 8.74 32.38 2.74
CA GLU A 82 10.12 32.89 2.79
C GLU A 82 10.55 33.57 1.49
N LEU A 83 10.18 33.02 0.33
CA LEU A 83 10.46 33.65 -0.96
C LEU A 83 9.79 35.02 -1.11
N GLU A 84 8.56 35.18 -0.60
CA GLU A 84 7.89 36.48 -0.57
C GLU A 84 8.57 37.46 0.38
N ALA A 85 9.01 37.01 1.56
CA ALA A 85 9.77 37.84 2.49
C ALA A 85 11.09 38.35 1.85
N VAL A 86 11.86 37.45 1.22
CA VAL A 86 13.10 37.79 0.51
C VAL A 86 12.86 38.78 -0.63
N ARG A 87 11.73 38.66 -1.35
CA ARG A 87 11.33 39.63 -2.38
C ARG A 87 11.06 41.01 -1.76
N GLY A 88 10.31 41.06 -0.66
CA GLY A 88 10.01 42.30 0.06
C GLY A 88 11.27 43.00 0.57
N GLU A 89 12.17 42.27 1.21
CA GLU A 89 13.45 42.83 1.69
C GLU A 89 14.29 43.41 0.55
N ARG A 90 14.39 42.67 -0.57
CA ARG A 90 15.11 43.13 -1.76
C ARG A 90 14.51 44.41 -2.34
N ASP A 91 13.19 44.54 -2.35
CA ASP A 91 12.51 45.72 -2.87
C ASP A 91 12.71 46.93 -1.92
N ALA A 92 12.68 46.73 -0.61
CA ALA A 92 13.04 47.76 0.38
C ALA A 92 14.52 48.22 0.24
N LEU A 93 15.45 47.30 0.01
CA LEU A 93 16.87 47.65 -0.23
C LEU A 93 17.04 48.45 -1.53
N ARG A 94 16.24 48.18 -2.57
CA ARG A 94 16.24 48.96 -3.82
C ARG A 94 15.72 50.37 -3.61
N GLU A 95 14.65 50.53 -2.82
CA GLU A 95 14.15 51.86 -2.44
C GLU A 95 15.18 52.65 -1.64
N ARG A 96 15.85 52.01 -0.67
CA ARG A 96 16.95 52.64 0.09
C ARG A 96 18.07 53.10 -0.84
N ASP A 97 18.52 52.24 -1.75
CA ASP A 97 19.55 52.56 -2.73
C ASP A 97 19.15 53.75 -3.63
N ALA A 98 17.89 53.81 -4.07
CA ALA A 98 17.36 54.91 -4.87
C ALA A 98 17.33 56.24 -4.09
N LEU A 99 16.95 56.22 -2.81
CA LEU A 99 16.94 57.39 -1.94
C LEU A 99 18.36 57.91 -1.64
N LEU A 100 19.32 57.02 -1.39
CA LEU A 100 20.71 57.41 -1.19
C LEU A 100 21.31 58.06 -2.44
N LYS A 101 20.95 57.56 -3.63
CA LYS A 101 21.35 58.14 -4.91
C LYS A 101 20.76 59.54 -5.11
N SER A 102 19.50 59.76 -4.76
CA SER A 102 18.86 61.07 -4.91
C SER A 102 19.34 62.09 -3.87
N ALA A 103 19.76 61.64 -2.69
CA ALA A 103 20.28 62.50 -1.62
C ALA A 103 21.75 62.97 -1.83
N GLY A 104 22.44 62.50 -2.87
CA GLY A 104 23.81 62.95 -3.19
C GLY A 104 24.88 62.46 -2.21
N TRP A 105 24.63 61.36 -1.49
CA TRP A 105 25.57 60.80 -0.50
C TRP A 105 26.86 60.29 -1.17
N PRO A 106 28.07 60.46 -0.57
CA PRO A 106 29.31 59.91 -1.12
C PRO A 106 29.25 58.40 -1.41
N GLN A 107 29.63 58.06 -2.65
CA GLN A 107 29.29 56.83 -3.40
C GLN A 107 30.06 55.54 -3.00
N GLY A 108 30.64 55.46 -1.80
CA GLY A 108 31.63 54.41 -1.50
C GLY A 108 31.12 53.17 -0.77
N GLY A 109 30.92 53.30 0.54
CA GLY A 109 30.77 52.15 1.44
C GLY A 109 29.35 51.62 1.55
N GLU A 110 28.37 52.50 1.72
CA GLU A 110 26.98 52.12 2.02
C GLU A 110 26.26 51.51 0.81
N GLN A 111 26.53 52.02 -0.41
CA GLN A 111 26.03 51.43 -1.66
C GLN A 111 26.66 50.06 -1.93
N GLY A 112 27.94 49.87 -1.60
CA GLY A 112 28.62 48.57 -1.69
C GLY A 112 28.04 47.55 -0.71
N ALA A 113 27.75 47.96 0.53
CA ALA A 113 27.09 47.11 1.52
C ALA A 113 25.67 46.70 1.06
N LEU A 114 24.88 47.66 0.57
CA LEU A 114 23.56 47.40 -0.03
C LEU A 114 23.58 46.42 -1.19
N ALA A 115 24.55 46.59 -2.09
CA ALA A 115 24.73 45.68 -3.21
C ALA A 115 25.07 44.26 -2.73
N GLY A 116 25.95 44.13 -1.73
CA GLY A 116 26.28 42.85 -1.11
C GLY A 116 25.09 42.17 -0.43
N GLU A 117 24.29 42.92 0.34
CA GLU A 117 23.05 42.43 0.97
C GLU A 117 22.05 41.92 -0.07
N ARG A 118 21.84 42.68 -1.16
CA ARG A 118 20.96 42.27 -2.26
C ARG A 118 21.48 41.00 -2.94
N ASP A 119 22.78 40.91 -3.19
CA ASP A 119 23.38 39.76 -3.87
C ASP A 119 23.30 38.49 -2.99
N ALA A 120 23.45 38.65 -1.67
CA ALA A 120 23.23 37.58 -0.69
C ALA A 120 21.77 37.11 -0.67
N LEU A 121 20.80 38.04 -0.65
CA LEU A 121 19.37 37.71 -0.73
C LEU A 121 19.00 37.02 -2.06
N LEU A 122 19.62 37.42 -3.17
CA LEU A 122 19.46 36.72 -4.46
C LEU A 122 20.01 35.30 -4.42
N ALA A 123 21.15 35.09 -3.76
CA ALA A 123 21.70 33.75 -3.56
C ALA A 123 20.78 32.90 -2.67
N TYR A 124 20.27 33.46 -1.58
CA TYR A 124 19.33 32.79 -0.68
C TYR A 124 18.02 32.42 -1.39
N GLY A 125 17.42 33.34 -2.14
CA GLY A 125 16.21 33.06 -2.93
C GLY A 125 16.43 31.97 -3.99
N ARG A 126 17.62 31.89 -4.60
CA ARG A 126 17.98 30.79 -5.51
C ARG A 126 18.06 29.44 -4.79
N ALA A 127 18.62 29.41 -3.59
CA ALA A 127 18.69 28.20 -2.78
C ALA A 127 17.28 27.69 -2.40
N LEU A 128 16.41 28.59 -1.91
CA LEU A 128 15.01 28.27 -1.61
C LEU A 128 14.24 27.76 -2.85
N THR A 129 14.49 28.37 -4.01
CA THR A 129 13.89 27.91 -5.27
C THR A 129 14.33 26.49 -5.61
N SER A 130 15.62 26.19 -5.47
CA SER A 130 16.15 24.83 -5.71
C SER A 130 15.59 23.81 -4.71
N GLU A 131 15.44 24.19 -3.45
CA GLU A 131 14.85 23.33 -2.42
C GLU A 131 13.38 23.03 -2.72
N ARG A 132 12.60 24.06 -3.06
CA ARG A 132 11.20 23.90 -3.50
C ARG A 132 11.08 22.92 -4.67
N ASP A 133 11.94 23.06 -5.68
CA ASP A 133 11.88 22.21 -6.88
C ASP A 133 12.23 20.76 -6.54
N ALA A 134 13.18 20.51 -5.63
CA ALA A 134 13.48 19.18 -5.12
C ALA A 134 12.32 18.56 -4.32
N LEU A 135 11.66 19.35 -3.47
CA LEU A 135 10.49 18.88 -2.70
C LEU A 135 9.29 18.56 -3.60
N LEU A 136 9.04 19.37 -4.64
CA LEU A 136 8.02 19.08 -5.65
C LEU A 136 8.32 17.77 -6.40
N ALA A 137 9.59 17.48 -6.69
CA ALA A 137 9.98 16.21 -7.28
C ALA A 137 9.69 15.03 -6.32
N SER A 138 9.99 15.19 -5.02
CA SER A 138 9.67 14.21 -3.99
C SER A 138 8.17 13.97 -3.85
N GLU A 139 7.35 15.03 -3.85
CA GLU A 139 5.89 14.93 -3.77
C GLU A 139 5.30 14.14 -4.95
N ARG A 140 5.83 14.34 -6.15
CA ARG A 140 5.44 13.59 -7.35
C ARG A 140 5.81 12.11 -7.25
N ALA A 141 6.99 11.79 -6.71
CA ALA A 141 7.42 10.41 -6.51
C ALA A 141 6.50 9.67 -5.53
N LEU A 142 6.24 10.27 -4.36
CA LEU A 142 5.31 9.72 -3.36
C LEU A 142 3.88 9.56 -3.90
N THR A 143 3.43 10.48 -4.75
CA THR A 143 2.14 10.35 -5.42
C THR A 143 2.10 9.11 -6.32
N GLY A 144 3.18 8.86 -7.08
CA GLY A 144 3.31 7.65 -7.91
C GLY A 144 3.34 6.36 -7.09
N GLU A 145 4.08 6.33 -5.99
CA GLU A 145 4.14 5.19 -5.07
C GLU A 145 2.78 4.88 -4.46
N ARG A 146 2.09 5.90 -3.94
CA ARG A 146 0.73 5.79 -3.40
C ARG A 146 -0.24 5.19 -4.44
N ASP A 147 -0.19 5.66 -5.68
CA ASP A 147 -1.09 5.20 -6.75
C ASP A 147 -0.82 3.74 -7.12
N ALA A 148 0.46 3.33 -7.14
CA ALA A 148 0.84 1.94 -7.34
C ALA A 148 0.34 1.04 -6.20
N LEU A 149 0.48 1.48 -4.94
CA LEU A 149 -0.03 0.75 -3.78
C LEU A 149 -1.56 0.65 -3.78
N PHE A 150 -2.26 1.73 -4.15
CA PHE A 150 -3.72 1.69 -4.32
C PHE A 150 -4.15 0.69 -5.40
N ALA A 151 -3.43 0.61 -6.52
CA ALA A 151 -3.71 -0.37 -7.55
C ALA A 151 -3.54 -1.81 -7.03
N LEU A 152 -2.50 -2.06 -6.23
CA LEU A 152 -2.27 -3.36 -5.57
C LEU A 152 -3.38 -3.69 -4.57
N LEU A 153 -3.77 -2.75 -3.72
CA LEU A 153 -4.88 -2.92 -2.77
C LEU A 153 -6.20 -3.21 -3.48
N LYS A 154 -6.50 -2.49 -4.57
CA LYS A 154 -7.71 -2.73 -5.38
C LYS A 154 -7.72 -4.11 -6.00
N LYS A 155 -6.56 -4.59 -6.48
CA LYS A 155 -6.41 -5.95 -7.02
C LYS A 155 -6.59 -7.01 -5.94
N ALA A 156 -6.13 -6.75 -4.72
CA ALA A 156 -6.27 -7.66 -3.58
C ALA A 156 -7.69 -7.67 -2.97
N GLY A 157 -8.47 -6.59 -3.14
CA GLY A 157 -9.81 -6.42 -2.58
C GLY A 157 -10.98 -6.60 -3.58
N GLY A 158 -10.75 -7.18 -4.76
CA GLY A 158 -11.79 -7.40 -5.77
C GLY A 158 -12.83 -8.49 -5.38
N PRO A 159 -14.10 -8.39 -5.86
CA PRO A 159 -15.27 -9.08 -5.28
C PRO A 159 -15.42 -10.58 -5.60
N GLU A 160 -14.42 -11.28 -6.13
CA GLU A 160 -14.62 -12.65 -6.65
C GLU A 160 -14.54 -13.77 -5.59
N GLY A 161 -14.04 -13.50 -4.38
CA GLY A 161 -13.87 -14.53 -3.34
C GLY A 161 -15.10 -14.81 -2.46
N GLY A 162 -16.15 -13.97 -2.55
CA GLY A 162 -17.31 -14.04 -1.65
C GLY A 162 -18.52 -14.80 -2.19
N GLU A 163 -18.71 -14.82 -3.52
CA GLU A 163 -19.89 -15.42 -4.16
C GLU A 163 -19.70 -16.90 -4.57
N GLN A 164 -18.46 -17.34 -4.80
CA GLN A 164 -18.19 -18.74 -5.18
C GLN A 164 -18.22 -19.69 -3.97
N VAL A 165 -17.80 -19.24 -2.79
CA VAL A 165 -17.80 -20.09 -1.57
C VAL A 165 -19.23 -20.36 -1.07
N THR A 166 -20.20 -19.48 -1.37
CA THR A 166 -21.61 -19.74 -1.06
C THR A 166 -22.28 -20.67 -2.08
N SER A 167 -21.88 -20.65 -3.36
CA SER A 167 -22.50 -21.52 -4.37
C SER A 167 -22.15 -23.00 -4.21
N GLU A 168 -20.96 -23.33 -3.69
CA GLU A 168 -20.61 -24.73 -3.40
C GLU A 168 -21.23 -25.25 -2.11
N ARG A 169 -21.52 -24.38 -1.14
CA ARG A 169 -22.17 -24.77 0.12
C ARG A 169 -23.67 -25.06 -0.03
N ASP A 170 -24.31 -24.43 -1.01
CA ASP A 170 -25.73 -24.64 -1.33
C ASP A 170 -25.97 -25.77 -2.35
N ALA A 171 -24.91 -26.31 -2.98
CA ALA A 171 -25.01 -27.46 -3.90
C ALA A 171 -24.97 -28.83 -3.17
N LEU A 172 -24.78 -28.84 -1.85
CA LEU A 172 -24.69 -30.05 -1.01
C LEU A 172 -25.78 -30.16 0.07
N LEU A 173 -26.84 -29.36 -0.02
CA LEU A 173 -28.09 -29.51 0.76
C LEU A 173 -29.26 -29.83 -0.18
#